data_AF-A0A2U1CFD2-F1
#
_entry.id   AF-A0A2U1CFD2-F1
#
_cell.length_a   1.000
_cell.length_b   1.000
_cell.length_c   1.000
_cell.angle_alpha   90.00
_cell.angle_beta   90.00
_cell.angle_gamma   90.00
#
_symmetry.space_group_name_H-M   'P 1'
#
loop_
_entity.id
_entity.type
_entity.pdbx_description
1 polymer ?
#
loop_
_entity_poly.entity_id
_entity_poly.type
_entity_poly.pdbx_seq_one_letter_code
_entity_poly.pdbx_strand_id
1 'polypeptide(L)'
;MKHKGKPAYWGHNAVRQAERRFLREKKTQSERVNDARKATADVFVMCILSAIYDKYGIGETRLQRVADAANERAERYQQTKEGLPRLVDGKKKTGPELAELDLTADTAAYFPADFILPIHKLPKKRDVAMAYEQRAAAATVAKLYAYGMNKALGFGAERVACVMQEAVGNYQQFREWADSGDYYGYELLAREMGQIMHSPCNVDTAGADTPVFGDTLD
;
A
#
# COMPACT_ATOMS: atom_id res chain seq x y z
N MET A 1 -12.08 -34.54 -51.57
CA MET A 1 -11.11 -33.60 -50.97
C MET A 1 -11.61 -33.23 -49.58
N LYS A 2 -10.88 -33.60 -48.51
CA LYS A 2 -11.28 -33.33 -47.13
C LYS A 2 -10.94 -31.88 -46.76
N HIS A 3 -11.94 -31.07 -46.42
CA HIS A 3 -11.73 -29.77 -45.79
C HIS A 3 -11.00 -29.99 -44.45
N LYS A 4 -9.79 -29.44 -44.33
CA LYS A 4 -9.04 -29.40 -43.06
C LYS A 4 -9.75 -28.43 -42.12
N GLY A 5 -10.59 -28.96 -41.23
CA GLY A 5 -11.17 -28.20 -40.11
C GLY A 5 -10.07 -27.69 -39.20
N LYS A 6 -10.07 -26.38 -38.91
CA LYS A 6 -9.16 -25.76 -37.94
C LYS A 6 -9.41 -26.39 -36.54
N PRO A 7 -8.37 -26.58 -35.70
CA PRO A 7 -8.53 -27.19 -34.38
C PRO A 7 -9.53 -26.42 -33.50
N ALA A 8 -10.41 -27.13 -32.80
CA ALA A 8 -11.49 -26.60 -31.95
C ALA A 8 -11.03 -25.76 -30.73
N TYR A 9 -9.72 -25.61 -30.52
CA TYR A 9 -9.15 -24.80 -29.44
C TYR A 9 -9.40 -23.29 -29.61
N TRP A 10 -9.60 -22.80 -30.85
CA TRP A 10 -9.92 -21.39 -31.12
C TRP A 10 -11.41 -21.18 -31.39
N GLY A 11 -12.28 -21.76 -30.56
CA GLY A 11 -13.73 -21.52 -30.64
C GLY A 11 -14.07 -20.04 -30.45
N HIS A 12 -15.23 -19.61 -30.94
CA HIS A 12 -15.80 -18.25 -30.82
C HIS A 12 -15.62 -17.54 -29.46
N ASN A 13 -15.39 -18.29 -28.37
CA ASN A 13 -15.07 -17.78 -27.04
C ASN A 13 -13.67 -17.17 -26.90
N ALA A 14 -12.64 -17.68 -27.57
CA ALA A 14 -11.29 -17.12 -27.49
C ALA A 14 -11.20 -15.77 -28.20
N VAL A 15 -11.89 -15.64 -29.35
CA VAL A 15 -12.04 -14.36 -30.07
C VAL A 15 -12.91 -13.40 -29.25
N ARG A 16 -14.06 -13.82 -28.70
CA ARG A 16 -14.85 -12.98 -27.78
C ARG A 16 -14.16 -12.67 -26.44
N GLN A 17 -13.18 -13.46 -25.99
CA GLN A 17 -12.38 -13.18 -24.79
C GLN A 17 -11.21 -12.25 -25.13
N ALA A 18 -10.58 -12.43 -26.28
CA ALA A 18 -9.59 -11.50 -26.80
C ALA A 18 -10.26 -10.15 -27.10
N GLU A 19 -11.43 -10.13 -27.72
CA GLU A 19 -12.27 -8.96 -27.96
C GLU A 19 -12.82 -8.38 -26.65
N ARG A 20 -13.21 -9.19 -25.64
CA ARG A 20 -13.49 -8.67 -24.28
C ARG A 20 -12.24 -8.19 -23.53
N ARG A 21 -11.03 -8.57 -23.93
CA ARG A 21 -9.76 -8.01 -23.41
C ARG A 21 -9.38 -6.75 -24.18
N PHE A 22 -9.69 -6.67 -25.46
CA PHE A 22 -9.39 -5.55 -26.36
C PHE A 22 -10.40 -4.40 -26.24
N LEU A 23 -11.69 -4.70 -26.11
CA LEU A 23 -12.80 -3.72 -25.89
C LEU A 23 -12.97 -3.33 -24.42
N ARG A 24 -12.20 -3.96 -23.52
CA ARG A 24 -12.14 -3.62 -22.10
C ARG A 24 -10.84 -2.88 -21.84
N GLU A 25 -10.74 -1.65 -22.32
CA GLU A 25 -9.83 -0.65 -21.78
C GLU A 25 -10.29 -0.25 -20.36
N LYS A 26 -10.40 -1.22 -19.45
CA LYS A 26 -10.63 -1.08 -18.01
C LYS A 26 -9.88 -2.18 -17.28
N LYS A 27 -8.99 -1.77 -16.37
CA LYS A 27 -8.14 -2.62 -15.51
C LYS A 27 -8.85 -3.89 -15.02
N THR A 28 -8.14 -5.03 -14.99
CA THR A 28 -8.63 -6.28 -14.39
C THR A 28 -8.94 -6.09 -12.91
N GLN A 29 -9.79 -6.93 -12.30
CA GLN A 29 -10.05 -6.81 -10.85
C GLN A 29 -8.76 -6.99 -10.04
N SER A 30 -7.86 -7.86 -10.50
CA SER A 30 -6.54 -8.06 -9.88
C SER A 30 -5.65 -6.81 -10.03
N GLU A 31 -5.65 -6.17 -11.19
CA GLU A 31 -4.93 -4.90 -11.39
C GLU A 31 -5.48 -3.79 -10.50
N ARG A 32 -6.82 -3.64 -10.41
CA ARG A 32 -7.46 -2.66 -9.51
C ARG A 32 -7.10 -2.89 -8.05
N VAL A 33 -7.10 -4.15 -7.60
CA VAL A 33 -6.70 -4.52 -6.24
C VAL A 33 -5.22 -4.19 -6.00
N ASN A 34 -4.34 -4.49 -6.96
CA ASN A 34 -2.91 -4.19 -6.85
C ASN A 34 -2.64 -2.67 -6.84
N ASP A 35 -3.36 -1.90 -7.64
CA ASP A 35 -3.24 -0.44 -7.67
C ASP A 35 -3.76 0.18 -6.36
N ALA A 36 -4.89 -0.30 -5.84
CA ALA A 36 -5.41 0.09 -4.54
C ALA A 36 -4.43 -0.21 -3.41
N ARG A 37 -3.77 -1.37 -3.47
CA ARG A 37 -2.72 -1.77 -2.53
C ARG A 37 -1.52 -0.82 -2.58
N LYS A 38 -1.02 -0.51 -3.77
CA LYS A 38 0.13 0.42 -3.96
C LYS A 38 -0.20 1.84 -3.53
N ALA A 39 -1.31 2.40 -4.02
CA ALA A 39 -1.73 3.76 -3.66
C ALA A 39 -1.95 3.90 -2.15
N THR A 40 -2.52 2.88 -1.49
CA THR A 40 -2.67 2.90 -0.03
C THR A 40 -1.33 2.89 0.67
N ALA A 41 -0.36 2.09 0.20
CA ALA A 41 0.97 2.08 0.75
C ALA A 41 1.64 3.46 0.63
N ASP A 42 1.61 4.07 -0.55
CA ASP A 42 2.25 5.35 -0.83
C ASP A 42 1.64 6.49 0.01
N VAL A 43 0.30 6.58 0.02
CA VAL A 43 -0.42 7.56 0.86
C VAL A 43 -0.07 7.36 2.34
N PHE A 44 -0.08 6.12 2.81
CA PHE A 44 0.14 5.85 4.23
C PHE A 44 1.57 6.15 4.68
N VAL A 45 2.57 5.98 3.79
CA VAL A 45 3.94 6.47 4.04
C VAL A 45 3.92 7.98 4.30
N MET A 46 3.23 8.75 3.47
CA MET A 46 3.14 10.20 3.63
C MET A 46 2.46 10.57 4.95
N CYS A 47 1.36 9.90 5.29
CA CYS A 47 0.67 10.09 6.57
C CYS A 47 1.58 9.83 7.78
N ILE A 48 2.43 8.79 7.73
CA ILE A 48 3.40 8.47 8.77
C ILE A 48 4.47 9.56 8.87
N LEU A 49 5.05 10.00 7.76
CA LEU A 49 6.08 11.03 7.75
C LEU A 49 5.56 12.37 8.29
N SER A 50 4.34 12.77 7.90
CA SER A 50 3.65 13.93 8.46
C SER A 50 3.44 13.77 9.97
N ALA A 51 2.93 12.62 10.42
CA ALA A 51 2.75 12.34 11.84
C ALA A 51 4.05 12.43 12.66
N ILE A 52 5.16 11.95 12.12
CA ILE A 52 6.48 12.07 12.78
C ILE A 52 6.89 13.54 12.90
N TYR A 53 6.68 14.33 11.84
CA TYR A 53 6.95 15.77 11.85
C TYR A 53 6.06 16.50 12.86
N ASP A 54 4.74 16.32 12.80
CA ASP A 54 3.77 17.05 13.61
C ASP A 54 3.92 16.76 15.10
N LYS A 55 4.15 15.48 15.47
CA LYS A 55 4.25 15.09 16.88
C LYS A 55 5.61 15.40 17.51
N TYR A 56 6.69 15.37 16.72
CA TYR A 56 8.06 15.40 17.27
C TYR A 56 8.98 16.44 16.64
N GLY A 57 8.51 17.24 15.69
CA GLY A 57 9.30 18.28 15.01
C GLY A 57 10.50 17.73 14.24
N ILE A 58 10.43 16.48 13.77
CA ILE A 58 11.55 15.82 13.10
C ILE A 58 11.53 16.23 11.63
N GLY A 59 12.46 17.12 11.26
CA GLY A 59 12.58 17.63 9.90
C GLY A 59 13.24 16.66 8.90
N GLU A 60 13.25 17.11 7.65
CA GLU A 60 13.68 16.39 6.44
C GLU A 60 14.87 15.44 6.62
N THR A 61 16.04 15.93 7.05
CA THR A 61 17.26 15.09 7.11
C THR A 61 17.09 13.84 7.97
N ARG A 62 16.29 13.93 9.04
CA ARG A 62 16.03 12.80 9.93
C ARG A 62 14.90 11.92 9.41
N LEU A 63 13.89 12.50 8.76
CA LEU A 63 12.86 11.73 8.06
C LEU A 63 13.46 10.90 6.92
N GLN A 64 14.44 11.45 6.18
CA GLN A 64 15.17 10.70 5.16
C GLN A 64 15.84 9.46 5.74
N ARG A 65 16.49 9.56 6.91
CA ARG A 65 17.08 8.39 7.58
C ARG A 65 16.05 7.34 8.00
N VAL A 66 14.84 7.76 8.37
CA VAL A 66 13.73 6.83 8.65
C VAL A 66 13.32 6.11 7.38
N ALA A 67 13.15 6.84 6.28
CA ALA A 67 12.80 6.28 4.98
C ALA A 67 13.89 5.33 4.46
N ASP A 68 15.17 5.69 4.57
CA ASP A 68 16.30 4.85 4.17
C ASP A 68 16.31 3.52 4.96
N ALA A 69 16.13 3.59 6.28
CA ALA A 69 16.08 2.41 7.13
C ALA A 69 14.84 1.53 6.84
N ALA A 70 13.70 2.14 6.54
CA ALA A 70 12.50 1.43 6.12
C ALA A 70 12.68 0.75 4.75
N ASN A 71 13.33 1.42 3.80
CA ASN A 71 13.63 0.91 2.46
C ASN A 71 14.63 -0.26 2.51
N GLU A 72 15.71 -0.15 3.28
CA GLU A 72 16.64 -1.26 3.53
C GLU A 72 15.90 -2.49 4.07
N ARG A 73 14.95 -2.27 4.99
CA ARG A 73 14.12 -3.36 5.53
C ARG A 73 13.13 -3.90 4.51
N ALA A 74 12.58 -3.04 3.65
CA ALA A 74 11.64 -3.40 2.59
C ALA A 74 12.33 -4.27 1.52
N GLU A 75 13.59 -4.00 1.19
CA GLU A 75 14.39 -4.86 0.30
C GLU A 75 14.52 -6.27 0.86
N ARG A 76 14.86 -6.42 2.15
CA ARG A 76 14.91 -7.73 2.82
C ARG A 76 13.56 -8.43 2.85
N TYR A 77 12.49 -7.68 3.09
CA TYR A 77 11.12 -8.18 3.04
C TYR A 77 10.80 -8.74 1.63
N GLN A 78 11.13 -7.99 0.57
CA GLN A 78 10.87 -8.38 -0.80
C GLN A 78 11.69 -9.61 -1.21
N GLN A 79 12.97 -9.66 -0.86
CA GLN A 79 13.83 -10.83 -1.10
C GLN A 79 13.26 -12.09 -0.43
N THR A 80 12.77 -11.97 0.81
CA THR A 80 12.14 -13.09 1.53
C THR A 80 10.82 -13.49 0.87
N LYS A 81 10.04 -12.51 0.44
CA LYS A 81 8.74 -12.70 -0.20
C LYS A 81 8.83 -13.45 -1.53
N GLU A 82 9.87 -13.16 -2.33
CA GLU A 82 10.15 -13.82 -3.62
C GLU A 82 10.89 -15.16 -3.45
N GLY A 83 11.36 -15.45 -2.23
CA GLY A 83 12.07 -16.67 -1.90
C GLY A 83 11.21 -17.93 -1.98
N LEU A 84 11.89 -19.08 -2.06
CA LEU A 84 11.24 -20.39 -2.06
C LEU A 84 10.56 -20.67 -0.71
N PRO A 85 9.43 -21.41 -0.70
CA PRO A 85 8.79 -21.86 0.53
C PRO A 85 9.75 -22.65 1.43
N ARG A 86 9.66 -22.46 2.75
CA ARG A 86 10.51 -23.12 3.76
C ARG A 86 9.67 -23.80 4.84
N LEU A 87 10.25 -24.75 5.55
CA LEU A 87 9.63 -25.33 6.74
C LEU A 87 9.94 -24.46 7.95
N VAL A 88 8.91 -24.04 8.67
CA VAL A 88 8.99 -23.33 9.96
C VAL A 88 8.00 -24.00 10.91
N ASP A 89 8.48 -24.41 12.08
CA ASP A 89 7.69 -25.17 13.07
C ASP A 89 6.99 -26.40 12.49
N GLY A 90 7.68 -27.13 11.61
CA GLY A 90 7.15 -28.32 10.93
C GLY A 90 6.08 -28.04 9.86
N LYS A 91 5.75 -26.77 9.59
CA LYS A 91 4.77 -26.38 8.57
C LYS A 91 5.47 -25.69 7.39
N LYS A 92 5.06 -26.04 6.17
CA LYS A 92 5.52 -25.35 4.96
C LYS A 92 4.89 -23.97 4.91
N LYS A 93 5.72 -22.94 4.86
CA LYS A 93 5.32 -21.53 4.70
C LYS A 93 5.85 -20.98 3.39
N THR A 94 5.01 -20.22 2.71
CA THR A 94 5.33 -19.52 1.46
C THR A 94 6.24 -18.31 1.72
N GLY A 95 6.92 -17.81 0.68
CA GLY A 95 7.73 -16.59 0.77
C GLY A 95 7.00 -15.40 1.41
N PRO A 96 5.76 -15.06 0.97
CA PRO A 96 4.98 -13.99 1.59
C PRO A 96 4.69 -14.22 3.08
N GLU A 97 4.34 -15.44 3.48
CA GLU A 97 4.11 -15.75 4.91
C GLU A 97 5.39 -15.63 5.74
N LEU A 98 6.52 -16.03 5.17
CA LEU A 98 7.83 -15.89 5.83
C LEU A 98 8.21 -14.42 6.00
N ALA A 99 8.01 -13.60 4.96
CA ALA A 99 8.31 -12.18 5.01
C ALA A 99 7.48 -11.44 6.05
N GLU A 100 6.18 -11.77 6.16
CA GLU A 100 5.31 -11.20 7.19
C GLU A 100 5.69 -11.65 8.60
N LEU A 101 6.06 -12.92 8.79
CA LEU A 101 6.51 -13.41 10.10
C LEU A 101 7.80 -12.74 10.54
N ASP A 102 8.77 -12.64 9.65
CA ASP A 102 10.07 -12.01 9.88
C ASP A 102 9.90 -10.52 10.22
N LEU A 103 9.09 -9.78 9.45
CA LEU A 103 8.81 -8.37 9.74
C LEU A 103 8.05 -8.18 11.05
N THR A 104 7.15 -9.10 11.39
CA THR A 104 6.41 -9.07 12.66
C THR A 104 7.34 -9.34 13.83
N ALA A 105 8.25 -10.30 13.71
CA ALA A 105 9.24 -10.61 14.74
C ALA A 105 10.18 -9.42 14.98
N ASP A 106 10.68 -8.79 13.92
CA ASP A 106 11.57 -7.61 14.02
C ASP A 106 10.95 -6.43 14.77
N THR A 107 9.63 -6.28 14.65
CA THR A 107 8.91 -5.10 15.16
C THR A 107 8.10 -5.38 16.43
N ALA A 108 8.08 -6.64 16.90
CA ALA A 108 7.22 -7.10 18.01
C ALA A 108 7.39 -6.32 19.31
N ALA A 109 8.59 -5.80 19.59
CA ALA A 109 8.89 -5.10 20.84
C ALA A 109 8.30 -3.67 20.91
N TYR A 110 7.93 -3.08 19.78
CA TYR A 110 7.53 -1.67 19.72
C TYR A 110 6.37 -1.36 18.77
N PHE A 111 5.94 -2.29 17.93
CA PHE A 111 4.78 -2.07 17.05
C PHE A 111 3.47 -2.37 17.79
N PRO A 112 2.44 -1.51 17.67
CA PRO A 112 1.13 -1.76 18.29
C PRO A 112 0.48 -3.03 17.73
N ALA A 113 0.24 -4.01 18.60
CA ALA A 113 -0.28 -5.32 18.23
C ALA A 113 -1.73 -5.27 17.69
N ASP A 114 -2.49 -4.25 18.07
CA ASP A 114 -3.88 -4.00 17.70
C ASP A 114 -4.02 -3.03 16.52
N PHE A 115 -2.91 -2.66 15.86
CA PHE A 115 -2.94 -1.77 14.72
C PHE A 115 -3.81 -2.30 13.59
N ILE A 116 -4.82 -1.52 13.22
CA ILE A 116 -5.70 -1.78 12.09
C ILE A 116 -5.97 -0.45 11.41
N LEU A 117 -5.74 -0.38 10.09
CA LEU A 117 -6.20 0.76 9.30
C LEU A 117 -7.74 0.72 9.19
N PRO A 118 -8.47 1.76 9.65
CA PRO A 118 -9.92 1.83 9.53
C PRO A 118 -10.37 1.78 8.06
N ILE A 119 -11.54 1.18 7.83
CA ILE A 119 -12.20 1.27 6.53
C ILE A 119 -12.99 2.58 6.51
N HIS A 120 -12.68 3.46 5.55
CA HIS A 120 -13.35 4.76 5.40
C HIS A 120 -14.84 4.62 5.11
N LYS A 121 -15.20 3.85 4.06
CA LYS A 121 -16.58 3.54 3.68
C LYS A 121 -16.76 2.04 3.60
N LEU A 122 -17.91 1.55 4.09
CA LEU A 122 -18.24 0.14 4.04
C LEU A 122 -18.18 -0.37 2.59
N PRO A 123 -17.30 -1.35 2.27
CA PRO A 123 -17.15 -1.81 0.91
C PRO A 123 -18.39 -2.59 0.47
N LYS A 124 -18.81 -2.36 -0.78
CA LYS A 124 -19.76 -3.26 -1.47
C LYS A 124 -19.15 -4.68 -1.52
N LYS A 125 -19.97 -5.72 -1.60
CA LYS A 125 -19.51 -7.14 -1.62
C LYS A 125 -18.39 -7.41 -2.64
N ARG A 126 -18.43 -6.74 -3.80
CA ARG A 126 -17.43 -6.86 -4.88
C ARG A 126 -16.06 -6.25 -4.53
N ASP A 127 -16.01 -5.36 -3.54
CA ASP A 127 -14.86 -4.53 -3.18
C ASP A 127 -14.24 -4.93 -1.83
N VAL A 128 -14.80 -5.93 -1.13
CA VAL A 128 -14.30 -6.41 0.18
C VAL A 128 -12.84 -6.89 0.10
N ALA A 129 -12.49 -7.64 -0.96
CA ALA A 129 -11.13 -8.12 -1.16
C ALA A 129 -10.13 -6.95 -1.32
N MET A 130 -10.54 -5.88 -2.01
CA MET A 130 -9.73 -4.68 -2.15
C MET A 130 -9.50 -3.99 -0.80
N ALA A 131 -10.56 -3.84 0.02
CA ALA A 131 -10.42 -3.26 1.36
C ALA A 131 -9.49 -4.09 2.27
N TYR A 132 -9.51 -5.41 2.15
CA TYR A 132 -8.58 -6.29 2.88
C TYR A 132 -7.12 -6.07 2.44
N GLU A 133 -6.88 -6.00 1.13
CA GLU A 133 -5.53 -5.76 0.58
C GLU A 133 -5.00 -4.37 0.91
N GLN A 134 -5.86 -3.35 0.94
CA GLN A 134 -5.50 -2.02 1.42
C GLN A 134 -5.04 -2.04 2.88
N ARG A 135 -5.79 -2.73 3.76
CA ARG A 135 -5.40 -2.91 5.17
C ARG A 135 -4.09 -3.67 5.32
N ALA A 136 -3.92 -4.75 4.55
CA ALA A 136 -2.68 -5.53 4.57
C ALA A 136 -1.48 -4.68 4.14
N ALA A 137 -1.60 -3.90 3.05
CA ALA A 137 -0.54 -2.98 2.62
C ALA A 137 -0.21 -1.93 3.68
N ALA A 138 -1.23 -1.29 4.26
CA ALA A 138 -1.01 -0.30 5.31
C ALA A 138 -0.30 -0.91 6.52
N ALA A 139 -0.69 -2.12 6.95
CA ALA A 139 -0.02 -2.83 8.04
C ALA A 139 1.44 -3.17 7.72
N THR A 140 1.76 -3.63 6.51
CA THR A 140 3.14 -3.88 6.09
C THR A 140 3.96 -2.59 6.11
N VAL A 141 3.45 -1.50 5.53
CA VAL A 141 4.11 -0.18 5.54
C VAL A 141 4.31 0.34 6.96
N ALA A 142 3.29 0.23 7.81
CA ALA A 142 3.35 0.66 9.21
C ALA A 142 4.50 -0.05 9.95
N LYS A 143 4.65 -1.36 9.79
CA LYS A 143 5.75 -2.12 10.40
C LYS A 143 7.11 -1.72 9.84
N LEU A 144 7.23 -1.52 8.52
CA LEU A 144 8.48 -1.07 7.88
C LEU A 144 8.92 0.29 8.43
N TYR A 145 8.00 1.23 8.54
CA TYR A 145 8.30 2.55 9.10
C TYR A 145 8.46 2.55 10.61
N ALA A 146 7.80 1.64 11.35
CA ALA A 146 8.10 1.42 12.76
C ALA A 146 9.53 0.94 12.96
N TYR A 147 10.01 0.01 12.11
CA TYR A 147 11.41 -0.38 12.07
C TYR A 147 12.32 0.81 11.75
N GLY A 148 11.99 1.61 10.72
CA GLY A 148 12.75 2.81 10.37
C GLY A 148 12.85 3.81 11.52
N MET A 149 11.74 4.10 12.21
CA MET A 149 11.69 4.99 13.37
C MET A 149 12.52 4.46 14.55
N ASN A 150 12.41 3.16 14.85
CA ASN A 150 13.21 2.54 15.89
C ASN A 150 14.72 2.65 15.55
N LYS A 151 15.09 2.29 14.32
CA LYS A 151 16.49 2.23 13.89
C LYS A 151 17.14 3.61 13.76
N ALA A 152 16.46 4.57 13.15
CA ALA A 152 17.02 5.89 12.84
C ALA A 152 16.84 6.91 13.99
N LEU A 153 15.79 6.77 14.80
CA LEU A 153 15.41 7.76 15.82
C LEU A 153 15.38 7.20 17.25
N GLY A 154 15.54 5.88 17.42
CA GLY A 154 15.44 5.21 18.72
C GLY A 154 14.02 5.20 19.28
N PHE A 155 12.98 5.30 18.45
CA PHE A 155 11.60 5.29 18.91
C PHE A 155 11.25 3.93 19.53
N GLY A 156 10.78 3.94 20.77
CA GLY A 156 10.20 2.79 21.45
C GLY A 156 8.69 2.71 21.27
N ALA A 157 8.06 1.73 21.93
CA ALA A 157 6.65 1.38 21.75
C ALA A 157 5.68 2.57 21.82
N GLU A 158 5.78 3.40 22.86
CA GLU A 158 4.87 4.54 23.08
C GLU A 158 4.94 5.56 21.92
N ARG A 159 6.15 5.89 21.48
CA ARG A 159 6.34 6.88 20.40
C ARG A 159 5.87 6.33 19.07
N VAL A 160 6.15 5.06 18.78
CA VAL A 160 5.65 4.38 17.57
C VAL A 160 4.13 4.33 17.58
N ALA A 161 3.49 3.95 18.69
CA ALA A 161 2.04 3.91 18.79
C ALA A 161 1.40 5.29 18.57
N CYS A 162 1.98 6.35 19.16
CA CYS A 162 1.52 7.72 18.96
C CYS A 162 1.61 8.15 17.49
N VAL A 163 2.70 7.84 16.79
CA VAL A 163 2.83 8.10 15.34
C VAL A 163 1.79 7.33 14.55
N MET A 164 1.57 6.04 14.85
CA MET A 164 0.61 5.22 14.10
C MET A 164 -0.83 5.71 14.27
N GLN A 165 -1.18 6.16 15.48
CA GLN A 165 -2.49 6.75 15.74
C GLN A 165 -2.70 8.03 14.91
N GLU A 166 -1.70 8.91 14.88
CA GLU A 166 -1.79 10.15 14.10
C GLU A 166 -1.80 9.87 12.60
N ALA A 167 -0.98 8.94 12.11
CA ALA A 167 -0.95 8.53 10.71
C ALA A 167 -2.31 7.97 10.26
N VAL A 168 -3.02 7.24 11.13
CA VAL A 168 -4.39 6.80 10.87
C VAL A 168 -5.35 7.99 10.74
N GLY A 169 -5.22 9.00 11.59
CA GLY A 169 -6.00 10.25 11.50
C GLY A 169 -5.74 10.99 10.19
N ASN A 170 -4.47 11.17 9.83
CA ASN A 170 -4.06 11.79 8.56
C ASN A 170 -4.61 11.01 7.35
N TYR A 171 -4.58 9.67 7.41
CA TYR A 171 -5.16 8.85 6.35
C TYR A 171 -6.68 9.02 6.23
N GLN A 172 -7.40 9.06 7.36
CA GLN A 172 -8.85 9.30 7.34
C GLN A 172 -9.17 10.66 6.72
N GLN A 173 -8.43 11.71 7.09
CA GLN A 173 -8.59 13.04 6.52
C GLN A 173 -8.30 13.05 5.01
N PHE A 174 -7.24 12.39 4.55
CA PHE A 174 -6.99 12.20 3.12
C PHE A 174 -8.17 11.50 2.43
N ARG A 175 -8.75 10.47 3.05
CA ARG A 175 -9.88 9.73 2.48
C ARG A 175 -11.14 10.60 2.36
N GLU A 176 -11.36 11.54 3.27
CA GLU A 176 -12.40 12.55 3.15
C GLU A 176 -12.15 13.50 1.98
N TRP A 177 -10.90 13.93 1.76
CA TRP A 177 -10.57 14.75 0.59
C TRP A 177 -10.72 14.00 -0.72
N ALA A 178 -10.31 12.74 -0.75
CA ALA A 178 -10.41 11.87 -1.91
C ALA A 178 -11.87 11.57 -2.32
N ASP A 179 -12.84 11.76 -1.41
CA ASP A 179 -14.27 11.69 -1.76
C ASP A 179 -14.68 12.81 -2.74
N SER A 180 -13.94 13.91 -2.79
CA SER A 180 -14.11 14.99 -3.79
C SER A 180 -13.27 14.77 -5.06
N GLY A 181 -12.50 13.68 -5.10
CA GLY A 181 -11.60 13.30 -6.19
C GLY A 181 -10.18 13.00 -5.69
N ASP A 182 -9.61 11.87 -6.11
CA ASP A 182 -8.27 11.41 -5.70
C ASP A 182 -7.18 12.45 -5.85
N TYR A 183 -7.11 13.11 -7.01
CA TYR A 183 -6.09 14.12 -7.29
C TYR A 183 -6.19 15.30 -6.35
N TYR A 184 -7.40 15.71 -5.96
CA TYR A 184 -7.56 16.75 -4.96
C TYR A 184 -6.98 16.31 -3.61
N GLY A 185 -7.25 15.07 -3.18
CA GLY A 185 -6.62 14.49 -1.99
C GLY A 185 -5.10 14.41 -2.08
N TYR A 186 -4.56 13.98 -3.23
CA TYR A 186 -3.11 13.90 -3.43
C TYR A 186 -2.44 15.28 -3.43
N GLU A 187 -3.05 16.30 -4.03
CA GLU A 187 -2.53 17.68 -4.03
C GLU A 187 -2.45 18.26 -2.62
N LEU A 188 -3.45 17.97 -1.77
CA LEU A 188 -3.42 18.40 -0.37
C LEU A 188 -2.31 17.72 0.43
N LEU A 189 -2.12 16.40 0.25
CA LEU A 189 -0.99 15.69 0.85
C LEU A 189 0.37 16.19 0.33
N ALA A 190 0.48 16.47 -0.98
CA ALA A 190 1.70 17.00 -1.57
C ALA A 190 2.04 18.38 -0.99
N ARG A 191 1.03 19.23 -0.77
CA ARG A 191 1.19 20.52 -0.11
C ARG A 191 1.69 20.39 1.33
N GLU A 192 1.11 19.47 2.11
CA GLU A 192 1.59 19.18 3.48
C GLU A 192 3.05 18.73 3.46
N MET A 193 3.39 17.79 2.58
CA MET A 193 4.78 17.31 2.48
C MET A 193 5.74 18.41 2.02
N GLY A 194 5.30 19.31 1.12
CA GLY A 194 6.13 20.42 0.69
C GLY A 194 6.42 21.43 1.80
N GLN A 195 5.51 21.57 2.77
CA GLN A 195 5.77 22.36 3.99
C GLN A 195 6.80 21.69 4.89
N ILE A 196 6.69 20.37 5.09
CA ILE A 196 7.62 19.56 5.90
C ILE A 196 9.03 19.59 5.30
N MET A 197 9.14 19.45 3.99
CA MET A 197 10.40 19.37 3.24
C MET A 197 10.98 20.75 2.90
N HIS A 198 10.27 21.84 3.22
CA HIS A 198 10.62 23.20 2.81
C HIS A 198 10.92 23.34 1.30
N SER A 199 10.26 22.51 0.47
CA SER A 199 10.44 22.43 -0.97
C SER A 199 9.10 22.05 -1.62
N PRO A 200 8.73 22.61 -2.78
CA PRO A 200 7.49 22.22 -3.45
C PRO A 200 7.50 20.73 -3.80
N CYS A 201 6.43 20.02 -3.41
CA CYS A 201 6.13 18.66 -3.87
C CYS A 201 4.94 18.75 -4.84
N ASN A 202 5.03 18.07 -5.97
CA ASN A 202 3.97 18.04 -6.99
C ASN A 202 3.44 16.62 -7.13
N VAL A 203 2.14 16.49 -7.46
CA VAL A 203 1.57 15.21 -7.85
C VAL A 203 2.00 14.88 -9.28
N ASP A 204 2.65 13.75 -9.48
CA ASP A 204 2.90 13.24 -10.82
C ASP A 204 1.62 12.59 -11.36
N THR A 205 1.00 13.22 -12.35
CA THR A 205 -0.22 12.73 -13.00
C THR A 205 0.07 11.85 -14.22
N ALA A 206 1.33 11.59 -14.56
CA ALA A 206 1.69 10.80 -15.74
C ALA A 206 1.20 9.35 -15.63
N GLY A 207 0.29 8.94 -16.52
CA GLY A 207 -0.23 7.58 -16.61
C GLY A 207 -1.37 7.24 -15.64
N ALA A 208 -1.95 8.23 -14.99
CA ALA A 208 -3.08 8.04 -14.09
C ALA A 208 -4.40 8.24 -14.86
N ASP A 209 -5.01 7.13 -15.30
CA ASP A 209 -6.26 7.14 -16.09
C ASP A 209 -7.51 6.78 -15.27
N THR A 210 -7.37 6.43 -13.98
CA THR A 210 -8.52 6.01 -13.15
C THR A 210 -8.27 6.28 -11.66
N PRO A 211 -9.21 6.94 -10.95
CA PRO A 211 -9.12 7.11 -9.51
C PRO A 211 -9.22 5.76 -8.77
N VAL A 212 -8.45 5.67 -7.69
CA VAL A 212 -8.27 4.51 -6.82
C VAL A 212 -9.18 4.60 -5.59
N PHE A 213 -9.43 5.80 -5.06
CA PHE A 213 -10.18 6.02 -3.81
C PHE A 213 -11.59 6.59 -4.03
N GLY A 214 -11.77 7.54 -4.95
CA GLY A 214 -12.97 8.36 -5.15
C GLY A 214 -14.10 7.67 -5.93
N ASP A 215 -13.80 6.93 -7.00
CA ASP A 215 -14.85 6.39 -7.90
C ASP A 215 -15.18 4.91 -7.71
N THR A 216 -15.14 4.40 -6.47
CA THR A 216 -15.68 3.05 -6.20
C THR A 216 -17.15 3.04 -5.78
N LEU A 217 -17.76 4.23 -5.66
CA LEU A 217 -19.15 4.40 -5.25
C LEU A 217 -19.94 5.25 -6.24
N ASP A 218 -20.10 4.73 -7.46
CA ASP A 218 -21.40 4.62 -8.13
C ASP A 218 -21.50 3.26 -8.82
#